data_AF-A0AAV2HK94-F1
#
_entry.id   AF-A0AAV2HK94-F1
#
_cell.length_a   1.000
_cell.length_b   1.000
_cell.length_c   1.000
_cell.angle_alpha   90.00
_cell.angle_beta   90.00
_cell.angle_gamma   90.00
#
_symmetry.space_group_name_H-M   'P 1'
#
loop_
_entity.id
_entity.type
_entity.pdbx_description
1 polymer ?
#
loop_
_entity_poly.entity_id
_entity_poly.type
_entity_poly.pdbx_seq_one_letter_code
_entity_poly.pdbx_strand_id
1 'polypeptide(L)'
;MSSSIMGSNIPKRVTTTNLKSSLLTIIVAFALLSVFYMYLITPSFSVRVFSFGLSDQQGNVTASRPNSTAVFSLTDSANISTIHALKITSANNILEQFTNDTTQVSTHFTTSLPATTKAQVKTGPLFMTAAFMGRLGNQLFIYASLLGIARAQNRTAFIRRGTDLEKAFQITHVNHNISTAGFLTVHQSKYATFDPKLMNLSRDNVTLVGYLQVWRYFKNIEDEIRREFTFIASLKKQIDEILDKVRREFKCDVIVGVHVRRGDFLSTTNQNVGYGVAKASYFIKAMDRMRSMLNGTKATFVVSSDDLQWCQENLNFTEVQILAPASAPLHFGVLANCDHVILAGGTYGWWSAWLANGITIYYDKFLVRGTWLMGGANLQDYYPTGWIALGD
;
A
#
# COMPACT_ATOMS: atom_id res chain seq x y z
N MET A 1 23.35 -24.18 74.96
CA MET A 1 22.94 -22.78 74.74
C MET A 1 21.54 -22.80 74.15
N SER A 2 20.56 -22.37 74.94
CA SER A 2 19.12 -22.57 74.77
C SER A 2 18.38 -21.26 74.46
N SER A 3 17.30 -21.35 73.66
CA SER A 3 16.02 -20.54 73.63
C SER A 3 16.11 -19.00 73.49
N SER A 4 15.25 -18.22 72.79
CA SER A 4 13.90 -18.33 72.19
C SER A 4 13.64 -17.08 71.29
N ILE A 5 13.00 -17.20 70.09
CA ILE A 5 11.62 -16.74 69.68
C ILE A 5 11.33 -15.22 69.92
N MET A 6 10.90 -14.33 68.99
CA MET A 6 9.70 -14.30 68.10
C MET A 6 9.75 -13.09 67.13
N GLY A 7 9.07 -13.11 65.96
CA GLY A 7 8.66 -11.89 65.25
C GLY A 7 8.50 -11.98 63.71
N SER A 8 7.26 -12.14 63.25
CA SER A 8 6.75 -12.26 61.87
C SER A 8 6.94 -11.06 60.93
N ASN A 9 7.06 -11.29 59.60
CA ASN A 9 6.51 -10.38 58.58
C ASN A 9 6.15 -11.08 57.26
N ILE A 10 4.90 -10.91 56.85
CA ILE A 10 4.24 -11.36 55.62
C ILE A 10 4.56 -10.38 54.47
N PRO A 11 4.84 -10.81 53.23
CA PRO A 11 5.02 -9.88 52.11
C PRO A 11 3.69 -9.25 51.69
N LYS A 12 3.69 -7.91 51.62
CA LYS A 12 2.55 -7.05 51.29
C LYS A 12 2.08 -7.23 49.84
N ARG A 13 0.75 -7.29 49.73
CA ARG A 13 -0.13 -7.15 48.57
C ARG A 13 0.35 -6.05 47.60
N VAL A 14 0.57 -6.42 46.33
CA VAL A 14 0.79 -5.46 45.23
C VAL A 14 -0.48 -4.64 45.03
N THR A 15 -0.37 -3.32 45.16
CA THR A 15 -1.48 -2.37 45.05
C THR A 15 -1.84 -2.09 43.59
N THR A 16 -3.14 -2.06 43.30
CA THR A 16 -3.78 -1.84 41.98
C THR A 16 -3.46 -0.48 41.32
N THR A 17 -2.74 0.40 42.02
CA THR A 17 -2.31 1.71 41.55
C THR A 17 -1.15 1.64 40.55
N ASN A 18 -0.26 0.63 40.66
CA ASN A 18 0.88 0.48 39.75
C ASN A 18 0.48 -0.03 38.35
N LEU A 19 -0.61 -0.81 38.21
CA LEU A 19 -1.07 -1.27 36.89
C LEU A 19 -1.68 -0.14 36.04
N LYS A 20 -2.33 0.85 36.67
CA LYS A 20 -2.99 1.95 35.95
C LYS A 20 -2.01 2.98 35.40
N SER A 21 -0.91 3.26 36.11
CA SER A 21 0.14 4.14 35.59
C SER A 21 0.88 3.48 34.42
N SER A 22 1.19 2.18 34.52
CA SER A 22 1.82 1.42 33.43
C SER A 22 0.95 1.36 32.17
N LEU A 23 -0.37 1.17 32.30
CA LEU A 23 -1.28 1.13 31.16
C LEU A 23 -1.40 2.49 30.47
N LEU A 24 -1.45 3.59 31.24
CA LEU A 24 -1.50 4.94 30.68
C LEU A 24 -0.19 5.29 29.96
N THR A 25 0.96 4.90 30.51
CA THR A 25 2.27 5.08 29.84
C THR A 25 2.37 4.28 28.55
N ILE A 26 1.81 3.07 28.50
CA ILE A 26 1.76 2.24 27.27
C ILE A 26 0.87 2.91 26.21
N ILE A 27 -0.31 3.41 26.59
CA ILE A 27 -1.22 4.09 25.66
C ILE A 27 -0.59 5.37 25.10
N VAL A 28 0.10 6.15 25.93
CA VAL A 28 0.81 7.36 25.49
C VAL A 28 1.99 7.00 24.57
N ALA A 29 2.74 5.93 24.86
CA ALA A 29 3.81 5.45 24.00
C ALA A 29 3.29 4.98 22.63
N PHE A 30 2.16 4.27 22.59
CA PHE A 30 1.51 3.86 21.34
C PHE A 30 0.99 5.05 20.53
N ALA A 31 0.39 6.04 21.19
CA ALA A 31 -0.05 7.27 20.54
C ALA A 31 1.13 8.04 19.94
N LEU A 32 2.23 8.19 20.68
CA LEU A 32 3.45 8.84 20.19
C LEU A 32 4.12 8.07 19.04
N LEU A 33 4.15 6.73 19.10
CA LEU A 33 4.64 5.91 17.98
C LEU A 33 3.76 6.05 16.74
N SER A 34 2.44 6.13 16.89
CA SER A 34 1.51 6.29 15.77
C SER A 34 1.61 7.68 15.11
N VAL A 35 1.86 8.73 15.90
CA VAL A 35 2.10 10.09 15.41
C VAL A 35 3.47 10.19 14.72
N PHE A 36 4.49 9.55 15.28
CA PHE A 36 5.83 9.47 14.66
C PHE A 36 5.81 8.66 13.36
N TYR A 37 5.02 7.58 13.32
CA TYR A 37 4.77 6.78 12.11
C TYR A 37 4.04 7.58 11.03
N MET A 38 3.04 8.39 11.40
CA MET A 38 2.38 9.33 10.49
C MET A 38 3.35 10.39 9.92
N TYR A 39 4.25 10.93 10.73
CA TYR A 39 5.25 11.91 10.29
C TYR A 39 6.27 11.34 9.29
N LEU A 40 6.65 10.07 9.44
CA LEU A 40 7.60 9.39 8.54
C LEU A 40 7.01 9.07 7.14
N ILE A 41 5.69 9.06 6.99
CA ILE A 41 5.01 8.60 5.76
C ILE A 41 4.46 9.78 4.95
N THR A 42 4.29 10.97 5.56
CA THR A 42 3.82 12.18 4.87
C THR A 42 4.62 13.41 5.32
N PRO A 43 5.59 13.93 4.52
CA PRO A 43 6.48 15.03 4.94
C PRO A 43 5.80 16.43 5.00
N SER A 44 4.48 16.51 4.84
CA SER A 44 3.76 17.78 4.60
C SER A 44 3.00 18.33 5.81
N PHE A 45 3.08 17.71 6.99
CA PHE A 45 2.38 18.17 8.19
C PHE A 45 3.35 18.81 9.20
N SER A 46 3.01 20.01 9.69
CA SER A 46 3.65 20.61 10.85
C SER A 46 2.82 20.30 12.10
N VAL A 47 3.42 19.62 13.08
CA VAL A 47 2.80 19.32 14.37
C VAL A 47 3.37 20.31 15.40
N ARG A 48 2.55 21.24 15.90
CA ARG A 48 2.90 22.07 17.06
C ARG A 48 2.32 21.45 18.33
N VAL A 49 3.19 21.04 19.24
CA VAL A 49 2.83 20.59 20.59
C VAL A 49 2.85 21.81 21.51
N PHE A 50 1.69 22.25 22.02
CA PHE A 50 1.66 23.26 23.07
C PHE A 50 1.76 22.58 24.44
N SER A 51 2.84 22.88 25.15
CA SER A 51 2.95 22.64 26.59
C SER A 51 2.19 23.77 27.30
N PHE A 52 1.09 23.46 27.98
CA PHE A 52 0.52 24.37 28.98
C PHE A 52 1.19 24.09 30.32
N GLY A 53 2.24 24.86 30.62
CA GLY A 53 2.72 25.04 31.98
C GLY A 53 1.98 26.20 32.62
N LEU A 54 1.18 25.94 33.66
CA LEU A 54 0.77 27.00 34.58
C LEU A 54 1.99 27.31 35.47
N SER A 55 2.64 28.46 35.27
CA SER A 55 3.57 29.01 36.25
C SER A 55 2.82 29.97 37.17
N ASP A 56 2.93 29.80 38.48
CA ASP A 56 2.70 30.93 39.38
C ASP A 56 3.95 31.84 39.40
N GLN A 57 3.79 33.06 39.92
CA GLN A 57 4.81 34.11 39.87
C GLN A 57 6.05 33.88 40.76
N GLN A 58 6.35 32.64 41.19
CA GLN A 58 7.57 32.33 41.96
C GLN A 58 8.33 31.07 41.52
N GLY A 59 8.06 30.50 40.35
CA GLY A 59 9.03 29.63 39.66
C GLY A 59 9.32 28.26 40.30
N ASN A 60 8.35 27.64 40.98
CA ASN A 60 8.48 26.24 41.46
C ASN A 60 7.49 25.29 40.77
N VAL A 61 7.99 24.13 40.30
CA VAL A 61 7.19 23.05 39.70
C VAL A 61 6.82 22.03 40.79
N THR A 62 5.54 21.87 41.10
CA THR A 62 5.03 20.85 42.05
C THR A 62 4.20 19.79 41.34
N ALA A 63 4.37 18.54 41.78
CA ALA A 63 3.67 17.36 41.27
C ALA A 63 2.26 17.20 41.87
N SER A 64 1.40 16.54 41.10
CA SER A 64 0.08 15.94 41.45
C SER A 64 -1.18 16.81 41.29
N ARG A 65 -2.03 16.44 40.31
CA ARG A 65 -3.49 16.28 40.43
C ARG A 65 -4.00 15.31 39.34
N PRO A 66 -4.94 14.38 39.64
CA PRO A 66 -5.52 13.49 38.65
C PRO A 66 -6.74 14.18 38.03
N ASN A 67 -6.53 14.94 36.97
CA ASN A 67 -7.53 15.36 35.97
C ASN A 67 -6.85 16.35 35.02
N SER A 68 -6.04 15.84 34.10
CA SER A 68 -5.47 16.63 33.00
C SER A 68 -6.14 16.22 31.70
N THR A 69 -6.84 17.18 31.08
CA THR A 69 -7.43 17.04 29.75
C THR A 69 -6.34 17.33 28.72
N ALA A 70 -5.96 16.34 27.91
CA ALA A 70 -5.12 16.59 26.74
C ALA A 70 -6.03 16.93 25.54
N VAL A 71 -5.85 18.12 24.97
CA VAL A 71 -6.55 18.56 23.74
C VAL A 71 -5.53 18.61 22.62
N PHE A 72 -5.75 17.86 21.54
CA PHE A 72 -4.92 17.89 20.35
C PHE A 72 -5.63 18.67 19.25
N SER A 73 -4.98 19.70 18.70
CA SER A 73 -5.45 20.44 17.53
C SER A 73 -4.56 20.15 16.33
N LEU A 74 -5.13 19.65 15.25
CA LEU A 74 -4.51 19.60 13.92
C LEU A 74 -5.07 20.79 13.12
N THR A 75 -4.19 21.70 12.72
CA THR A 75 -4.56 22.82 11.83
C THR A 75 -3.96 22.59 10.45
N ASP A 76 -4.82 22.55 9.45
CA ASP A 76 -4.46 22.65 8.03
C ASP A 76 -4.18 24.12 7.70
N SER A 77 -3.17 24.42 6.88
CA SER A 77 -2.83 25.80 6.49
C SER A 77 -3.73 26.37 5.40
N ALA A 78 -4.84 25.71 5.08
CA ALA A 78 -5.89 26.25 4.23
C ALA A 78 -7.28 25.84 4.73
N ASN A 79 -8.05 26.83 5.21
CA ASN A 79 -9.46 26.80 5.63
C ASN A 79 -9.80 26.40 7.08
N ILE A 80 -10.42 27.36 7.77
CA ILE A 80 -10.97 27.29 9.12
C ILE A 80 -12.42 26.80 9.03
N SER A 81 -12.75 25.63 9.60
CA SER A 81 -13.98 25.44 10.41
C SER A 81 -14.19 23.99 10.87
N THR A 82 -14.55 23.88 12.16
CA THR A 82 -15.25 22.79 12.88
C THR A 82 -14.39 21.80 13.69
N ILE A 83 -14.47 21.95 15.02
CA ILE A 83 -13.82 21.12 16.04
C ILE A 83 -14.81 20.03 16.50
N HIS A 84 -14.42 18.75 16.44
CA HIS A 84 -15.08 17.68 17.19
C HIS A 84 -14.25 17.32 18.43
N ALA A 85 -14.80 17.51 19.63
CA ALA A 85 -14.21 17.05 20.87
C ALA A 85 -14.73 15.63 21.21
N LEU A 86 -13.84 14.65 21.29
CA LEU A 86 -14.13 13.30 21.77
C LEU A 86 -13.92 13.24 23.28
N LYS A 87 -14.98 12.95 24.04
CA LYS A 87 -14.96 12.79 25.50
C LYS A 87 -14.90 11.29 25.83
N ILE A 88 -13.77 10.82 26.36
CA ILE A 88 -13.63 9.44 26.87
C ILE A 88 -13.75 9.51 28.39
N THR A 89 -14.79 8.87 28.94
CA THR A 89 -14.97 8.72 30.40
C THR A 89 -14.78 7.23 30.74
N SER A 90 -13.99 6.98 31.79
CA SER A 90 -13.27 5.75 32.16
C SER A 90 -13.99 4.39 32.08
N ALA A 91 -13.18 3.34 31.89
CA ALA A 91 -13.51 1.94 32.09
C ALA A 91 -13.68 1.56 33.58
N ASN A 92 -14.89 1.12 33.96
CA ASN A 92 -15.23 0.08 34.95
C ASN A 92 -16.71 0.21 35.36
N ASN A 93 -17.55 -0.77 35.01
CA ASN A 93 -18.46 -1.51 35.92
C ASN A 93 -19.45 -2.39 35.12
N ILE A 94 -19.43 -3.70 35.44
CA ILE A 94 -20.39 -4.75 35.06
C ILE A 94 -21.02 -5.26 36.37
N LEU A 95 -22.31 -5.62 36.33
CA LEU A 95 -23.10 -6.47 37.24
C LEU A 95 -23.57 -5.96 38.62
N GLU A 96 -24.80 -6.40 38.92
CA GLU A 96 -25.54 -6.44 40.20
C GLU A 96 -26.14 -5.13 40.76
N GLN A 97 -27.46 -5.00 40.60
CA GLN A 97 -28.38 -4.74 41.71
C GLN A 97 -29.81 -5.16 41.32
N PHE A 98 -30.15 -6.42 41.63
CA PHE A 98 -31.53 -6.82 41.90
C PHE A 98 -31.74 -6.73 43.41
N THR A 99 -32.70 -5.94 43.87
CA THR A 99 -33.69 -6.32 44.90
C THR A 99 -34.64 -5.16 45.18
N ASN A 100 -35.94 -5.48 45.04
CA ASN A 100 -37.12 -4.96 45.72
C ASN A 100 -37.31 -3.44 45.84
N ASP A 101 -38.27 -2.91 45.08
CA ASP A 101 -39.46 -2.38 45.75
C ASP A 101 -40.70 -2.38 44.85
N THR A 102 -41.75 -2.99 45.39
CA THR A 102 -43.10 -3.09 44.82
C THR A 102 -43.83 -1.78 45.07
N THR A 103 -44.23 -1.07 44.02
CA THR A 103 -45.41 -0.20 44.07
C THR A 103 -46.07 -0.18 42.69
N GLN A 104 -47.32 -0.66 42.68
CA GLN A 104 -48.20 -0.62 41.52
C GLN A 104 -48.52 0.82 41.14
N VAL A 105 -48.22 1.20 39.90
CA VAL A 105 -48.90 2.30 39.22
C VAL A 105 -49.26 1.81 37.82
N SER A 106 -50.55 1.51 37.64
CA SER A 106 -51.15 1.19 36.35
C SER A 106 -51.13 2.43 35.45
N THR A 107 -50.32 2.42 34.40
CA THR A 107 -50.44 3.37 33.29
C THR A 107 -50.57 2.57 31.99
N HIS A 108 -51.70 2.76 31.32
CA HIS A 108 -51.95 2.20 30.00
C HIS A 108 -50.96 2.79 28.99
N PHE A 109 -49.94 2.02 28.61
CA PHE A 109 -49.13 2.31 27.43
C PHE A 109 -49.61 1.44 26.27
N THR A 110 -50.34 2.07 25.34
CA THR A 110 -50.53 1.54 23.99
C THR A 110 -49.18 1.42 23.30
N THR A 111 -48.69 0.19 23.15
CA THR A 111 -47.52 -0.15 22.34
C THR A 111 -47.89 -0.09 20.86
N SER A 112 -47.86 1.10 20.25
CA SER A 112 -47.63 1.16 18.81
C SER A 112 -46.17 0.79 18.56
N LEU A 113 -45.91 -0.41 18.02
CA LEU A 113 -44.59 -0.70 17.45
C LEU A 113 -44.23 0.42 16.46
N PRO A 114 -43.04 1.03 16.55
CA PRO A 114 -42.56 1.86 15.46
C PRO A 114 -42.49 0.95 14.24
N ALA A 115 -43.18 1.35 13.16
CA ALA A 115 -43.03 0.72 11.87
C ALA A 115 -41.54 0.53 11.59
N THR A 116 -41.13 -0.70 11.32
CA THR A 116 -39.79 -0.99 10.82
C THR A 116 -39.58 -0.12 9.59
N THR A 117 -38.79 0.93 9.75
CA THR A 117 -38.34 1.77 8.65
C THR A 117 -37.60 0.84 7.71
N LYS A 118 -38.27 0.37 6.65
CA LYS A 118 -37.61 -0.33 5.55
C LYS A 118 -36.45 0.55 5.15
N ALA A 119 -35.23 0.10 5.38
CA ALA A 119 -34.03 0.82 4.99
C ALA A 119 -34.23 1.25 3.53
N GLN A 120 -34.28 2.56 3.29
CA GLN A 120 -34.41 3.08 1.94
C GLN A 120 -33.24 2.52 1.14
N VAL A 121 -33.53 1.64 0.19
CA VAL A 121 -32.53 1.12 -0.73
C VAL A 121 -31.99 2.34 -1.47
N LYS A 122 -30.73 2.71 -1.26
CA LYS A 122 -30.06 3.75 -2.05
C LYS A 122 -30.06 3.28 -3.52
N THR A 123 -30.96 3.87 -4.32
CA THR A 123 -31.19 3.54 -5.74
C THR A 123 -30.30 4.33 -6.70
N GLY A 124 -29.41 5.19 -6.18
CA GLY A 124 -28.47 5.96 -7.00
C GLY A 124 -27.29 5.14 -7.55
N PRO A 125 -26.56 5.67 -8.54
CA PRO A 125 -25.33 5.07 -9.05
C PRO A 125 -24.30 4.96 -7.91
N LEU A 126 -23.61 3.82 -7.85
CA LEU A 126 -22.53 3.59 -6.91
C LEU A 126 -21.21 3.98 -7.55
N PHE A 127 -20.42 4.77 -6.84
CA PHE A 127 -19.11 5.23 -7.26
C PHE A 127 -17.98 4.53 -6.50
N MET A 128 -16.83 4.42 -7.15
CA MET A 128 -15.60 3.93 -6.54
C MET A 128 -14.41 4.75 -7.01
N THR A 129 -13.52 5.10 -6.09
CA THR A 129 -12.23 5.72 -6.39
C THR A 129 -11.14 5.11 -5.52
N ALA A 130 -9.90 5.54 -5.69
CA ALA A 130 -8.76 5.05 -4.91
C ALA A 130 -7.80 6.17 -4.53
N ALA A 131 -7.12 6.00 -3.40
CA ALA A 131 -5.99 6.83 -3.01
C ALA A 131 -4.72 6.40 -3.77
N PHE A 132 -4.19 7.28 -4.62
CA PHE A 132 -2.97 7.03 -5.38
C PHE A 132 -1.73 7.30 -4.54
N MET A 133 -0.79 6.35 -4.54
CA MET A 133 0.45 6.41 -3.77
C MET A 133 1.59 5.70 -4.49
N GLY A 134 2.82 6.10 -4.16
CA GLY A 134 4.03 5.63 -4.85
C GLY A 134 4.14 6.16 -6.29
N ARG A 135 5.10 5.60 -7.03
CA ARG A 135 5.39 5.97 -8.43
C ARG A 135 4.58 5.13 -9.41
N LEU A 136 4.73 5.43 -10.71
CA LEU A 136 4.06 4.78 -11.85
C LEU A 136 3.63 3.30 -11.66
N GLY A 137 4.56 2.38 -11.37
CA GLY A 137 4.25 0.95 -11.23
C GLY A 137 3.24 0.63 -10.11
N ASN A 138 3.29 1.35 -8.99
CA ASN A 138 2.31 1.20 -7.91
C ASN A 138 0.96 1.76 -8.32
N GLN A 139 0.97 2.91 -8.99
CA GLN A 139 -0.25 3.56 -9.47
C GLN A 139 -0.98 2.73 -10.53
N LEU A 140 -0.25 2.00 -11.37
CA LEU A 140 -0.83 1.06 -12.33
C LEU A 140 -1.63 -0.06 -11.64
N PHE A 141 -1.10 -0.62 -10.55
CA PHE A 141 -1.83 -1.59 -9.74
C PHE A 141 -3.07 -1.01 -9.08
N ILE A 142 -2.95 0.18 -8.48
CA ILE A 142 -4.08 0.87 -7.86
C ILE A 142 -5.20 1.10 -8.88
N TYR A 143 -4.85 1.57 -10.08
CA TYR A 143 -5.78 1.83 -11.16
C TYR A 143 -6.45 0.56 -11.68
N ALA A 144 -5.67 -0.45 -12.04
CA ALA A 144 -6.22 -1.70 -12.58
C ALA A 144 -7.12 -2.40 -11.57
N SER A 145 -6.68 -2.50 -10.30
CA SER A 145 -7.48 -3.07 -9.23
C SER A 145 -8.75 -2.26 -8.95
N LEU A 146 -8.68 -0.93 -8.98
CA LEU A 146 -9.86 -0.06 -8.87
C LEU A 146 -10.89 -0.40 -9.96
N LEU A 147 -10.48 -0.45 -11.22
CA LEU A 147 -11.39 -0.78 -12.32
C LEU A 147 -11.97 -2.18 -12.16
N GLY A 148 -11.13 -3.18 -11.87
CA GLY A 148 -11.57 -4.57 -11.74
C GLY A 148 -12.57 -4.78 -10.61
N ILE A 149 -12.28 -4.22 -9.43
CA ILE A 149 -13.16 -4.28 -8.25
C ILE A 149 -14.48 -3.54 -8.52
N ALA A 150 -14.42 -2.38 -9.17
CA ALA A 150 -15.61 -1.60 -9.50
C ALA A 150 -16.52 -2.32 -10.51
N ARG A 151 -15.93 -2.90 -11.58
CA ARG A 151 -16.66 -3.65 -12.61
C ARG A 151 -17.36 -4.86 -12.04
N ALA A 152 -16.70 -5.62 -11.17
CA ALA A 152 -17.31 -6.79 -10.51
C ALA A 152 -18.55 -6.44 -9.67
N GLN A 153 -18.72 -5.18 -9.28
CA GLN A 153 -19.80 -4.71 -8.42
C GLN A 153 -20.72 -3.70 -9.10
N ASN A 154 -20.62 -3.56 -10.42
CA ASN A 154 -21.37 -2.59 -11.22
C ASN A 154 -21.29 -1.14 -10.68
N ARG A 155 -20.06 -0.72 -10.34
CA ARG A 155 -19.76 0.63 -9.85
C ARG A 155 -19.10 1.47 -10.93
N THR A 156 -19.38 2.77 -10.91
CA THR A 156 -18.67 3.75 -11.74
C THR A 156 -17.34 4.09 -11.08
N ALA A 157 -16.25 3.60 -11.67
CA ALA A 157 -14.90 3.94 -11.25
C ALA A 157 -14.45 5.29 -11.80
N PHE A 158 -13.71 6.05 -11.00
CA PHE A 158 -13.04 7.27 -11.44
C PHE A 158 -11.77 7.56 -10.63
N ILE A 159 -10.87 8.32 -11.23
CA ILE A 159 -9.68 8.88 -10.58
C ILE A 159 -9.66 10.41 -10.72
N ARG A 160 -8.90 11.07 -9.84
CA ARG A 160 -8.60 12.50 -9.96
C ARG A 160 -7.35 12.70 -10.84
N ARG A 161 -7.23 13.91 -11.40
CA ARG A 161 -6.02 14.33 -12.12
C ARG A 161 -4.80 14.40 -11.20
N GLY A 162 -3.62 14.34 -11.79
CA GLY A 162 -2.33 14.53 -11.11
C GLY A 162 -1.61 13.23 -10.79
N THR A 163 -1.99 12.14 -11.45
CA THR A 163 -1.30 10.84 -11.32
C THR A 163 -0.10 10.77 -12.28
N ASP A 164 0.82 9.84 -12.02
CA ASP A 164 1.90 9.52 -12.97
C ASP A 164 1.36 8.80 -14.22
N LEU A 165 0.14 8.25 -14.17
CA LEU A 165 -0.47 7.53 -15.27
C LEU A 165 -0.71 8.42 -16.48
N GLU A 166 -1.22 9.63 -16.27
CA GLU A 166 -1.53 10.61 -17.33
C GLU A 166 -0.25 11.09 -18.07
N LYS A 167 0.94 10.87 -17.49
CA LYS A 167 2.23 11.16 -18.14
C LYS A 167 2.63 10.11 -19.16
N ALA A 168 2.06 8.90 -19.07
CA ALA A 168 2.43 7.75 -19.89
C ALA A 168 1.29 7.28 -20.79
N PHE A 169 0.04 7.34 -20.32
CA PHE A 169 -1.11 6.64 -20.93
C PHE A 169 -2.32 7.55 -21.17
N GLN A 170 -3.18 7.09 -22.08
CA GLN A 170 -4.47 7.72 -22.39
C GLN A 170 -5.57 7.24 -21.43
N ILE A 171 -5.48 7.66 -20.16
CA ILE A 171 -6.43 7.24 -19.11
C ILE A 171 -7.81 7.87 -19.33
N THR A 172 -8.87 7.05 -19.38
CA THR A 172 -10.22 7.53 -19.71
C THR A 172 -11.09 7.78 -18.48
N HIS A 173 -10.82 7.13 -17.34
CA HIS A 173 -11.63 7.24 -16.13
C HIS A 173 -11.28 8.44 -15.23
N VAL A 174 -10.99 9.60 -15.80
CA VAL A 174 -10.63 10.81 -15.05
C VAL A 174 -11.88 11.67 -14.80
N ASN A 175 -12.24 11.89 -13.53
CA ASN A 175 -13.34 12.79 -13.16
C ASN A 175 -13.02 13.55 -11.87
N HIS A 176 -13.00 14.89 -11.94
CA HIS A 176 -12.71 15.78 -10.82
C HIS A 176 -13.96 16.42 -10.21
N ASN A 177 -15.14 16.20 -10.81
CA ASN A 177 -16.39 16.84 -10.40
C ASN A 177 -17.17 16.03 -9.36
N ILE A 178 -16.70 14.82 -9.02
CA ILE A 178 -17.34 13.96 -8.02
C ILE A 178 -16.73 14.26 -6.65
N SER A 179 -17.56 14.79 -5.75
CA SER A 179 -17.20 14.91 -4.33
C SER A 179 -17.07 13.52 -3.70
N THR A 180 -15.97 13.31 -2.99
CA THR A 180 -15.71 12.07 -2.23
C THR A 180 -16.06 12.21 -0.75
N ALA A 181 -16.66 13.33 -0.35
CA ALA A 181 -17.09 13.54 1.03
C ALA A 181 -18.12 12.47 1.41
N GLY A 182 -17.88 11.80 2.55
CA GLY A 182 -18.76 10.74 3.05
C GLY A 182 -18.63 9.38 2.32
N PHE A 183 -17.64 9.21 1.42
CA PHE A 183 -17.35 7.88 0.88
C PHE A 183 -16.78 6.99 1.98
N LEU A 184 -17.16 5.71 1.97
CA LEU A 184 -16.60 4.69 2.83
C LEU A 184 -15.15 4.43 2.42
N THR A 185 -14.21 4.63 3.34
CA THR A 185 -12.81 4.28 3.13
C THR A 185 -12.59 2.80 3.43
N VAL A 186 -12.09 2.05 2.45
CA VAL A 186 -11.79 0.62 2.58
C VAL A 186 -10.30 0.40 2.37
N HIS A 187 -9.63 -0.11 3.39
CA HIS A 187 -8.19 -0.39 3.34
C HIS A 187 -7.92 -1.83 2.87
N GLN A 188 -6.87 -1.98 2.06
CA GLN A 188 -6.28 -3.28 1.79
C GLN A 188 -5.88 -3.95 3.10
N SER A 189 -6.29 -5.21 3.28
CA SER A 189 -6.06 -5.98 4.50
C SER A 189 -4.65 -6.57 4.58
N LYS A 190 -4.11 -7.04 3.44
CA LYS A 190 -2.77 -7.65 3.34
C LYS A 190 -2.08 -7.28 2.05
N TYR A 191 -0.76 -7.10 2.13
CA TYR A 191 0.09 -6.86 0.97
C TYR A 191 0.04 -8.04 -0.01
N ALA A 192 -0.03 -7.77 -1.32
CA ALA A 192 0.07 -8.78 -2.38
C ALA A 192 -0.75 -10.08 -2.15
N THR A 193 -1.95 -9.95 -1.58
CA THR A 193 -2.85 -11.07 -1.27
C THR A 193 -4.27 -10.71 -1.67
N PHE A 194 -4.95 -11.62 -2.36
CA PHE A 194 -6.33 -11.42 -2.79
C PHE A 194 -7.27 -11.47 -1.60
N ASP A 195 -8.07 -10.42 -1.44
CA ASP A 195 -9.12 -10.32 -0.44
C ASP A 195 -10.49 -10.40 -1.14
N PRO A 196 -11.20 -11.54 -1.03
CA PRO A 196 -12.51 -11.70 -1.66
C PRO A 196 -13.54 -10.70 -1.14
N LYS A 197 -13.35 -10.11 0.05
CA LYS A 197 -14.28 -9.10 0.59
C LYS A 197 -14.28 -7.83 -0.25
N LEU A 198 -13.16 -7.48 -0.88
CA LEU A 198 -13.10 -6.31 -1.76
C LEU A 198 -13.99 -6.48 -3.00
N MET A 199 -14.28 -7.71 -3.40
CA MET A 199 -15.14 -8.02 -4.55
C MET A 199 -16.65 -7.92 -4.23
N ASN A 200 -17.03 -7.77 -2.96
CA ASN A 200 -18.42 -7.71 -2.53
C ASN A 200 -18.59 -6.75 -1.33
N LEU A 201 -18.51 -5.45 -1.60
CA LEU A 201 -18.63 -4.38 -0.61
C LEU A 201 -20.08 -3.91 -0.43
N SER A 202 -20.37 -3.27 0.70
CA SER A 202 -21.68 -2.65 0.99
C SER A 202 -22.08 -1.62 -0.09
N ARG A 203 -23.37 -1.31 -0.20
CA ARG A 203 -23.92 -0.34 -1.17
C ARG A 203 -23.63 1.14 -0.82
N ASP A 204 -22.41 1.43 -0.42
CA ASP A 204 -21.89 2.78 -0.20
C ASP A 204 -20.93 3.16 -1.31
N ASN A 205 -20.72 4.44 -1.56
CA ASN A 205 -19.62 4.88 -2.42
C ASN A 205 -18.29 4.63 -1.69
N VAL A 206 -17.26 4.19 -2.41
CA VAL A 206 -16.03 3.67 -1.79
C VAL A 206 -14.79 4.41 -2.25
N THR A 207 -13.89 4.69 -1.30
CA THR A 207 -12.49 5.04 -1.57
C THR A 207 -11.61 3.88 -1.14
N LEU A 208 -10.94 3.23 -2.08
CA LEU A 208 -9.97 2.18 -1.81
C LEU A 208 -8.62 2.78 -1.37
N VAL A 209 -7.98 2.18 -0.37
CA VAL A 209 -6.67 2.60 0.13
C VAL A 209 -5.73 1.41 0.23
N GLY A 210 -4.61 1.49 -0.47
CA GLY A 210 -3.56 0.46 -0.49
C GLY A 210 -2.94 0.35 -1.88
N TYR A 211 -1.85 -0.40 -1.98
CA TYR A 211 -1.19 -0.62 -3.27
C TYR A 211 -1.93 -1.61 -4.17
N LEU A 212 -2.79 -2.48 -3.59
CA LEU A 212 -3.66 -3.41 -4.32
C LEU A 212 -2.91 -4.22 -5.39
N GLN A 213 -1.70 -4.70 -5.06
CA GLN A 213 -0.80 -5.39 -5.99
C GLN A 213 -1.21 -6.85 -6.21
N VAL A 214 -2.38 -7.06 -6.80
CA VAL A 214 -2.99 -8.38 -6.99
C VAL A 214 -3.66 -8.43 -8.35
N TRP A 215 -3.14 -9.27 -9.25
CA TRP A 215 -3.62 -9.34 -10.64
C TRP A 215 -5.06 -9.88 -10.75
N ARG A 216 -5.45 -10.72 -9.78
CA ARG A 216 -6.78 -11.35 -9.75
C ARG A 216 -7.93 -10.34 -9.63
N TYR A 217 -7.69 -9.13 -9.14
CA TYR A 217 -8.73 -8.10 -9.07
C TYR A 217 -9.20 -7.64 -10.45
N PHE A 218 -8.33 -7.67 -11.47
CA PHE A 218 -8.62 -7.18 -12.81
C PHE A 218 -8.53 -8.23 -13.92
N LYS A 219 -8.34 -9.51 -13.54
CA LYS A 219 -8.30 -10.66 -14.47
C LYS A 219 -9.49 -10.71 -15.44
N ASN A 220 -10.69 -10.34 -15.01
CA ASN A 220 -11.89 -10.44 -15.84
C ASN A 220 -12.07 -9.25 -16.79
N ILE A 221 -11.19 -8.25 -16.74
CA ILE A 221 -11.25 -7.03 -17.55
C ILE A 221 -9.90 -6.69 -18.18
N GLU A 222 -9.02 -7.69 -18.40
CA GLU A 222 -7.65 -7.46 -18.90
C GLU A 222 -7.62 -6.68 -20.21
N ASP A 223 -8.55 -6.95 -21.13
CA ASP A 223 -8.67 -6.20 -22.38
C ASP A 223 -8.97 -4.71 -22.16
N GLU A 224 -9.76 -4.38 -21.14
CA GLU A 224 -10.03 -2.99 -20.74
C GLU A 224 -8.77 -2.35 -20.17
N ILE A 225 -8.06 -3.06 -19.28
CA ILE A 225 -6.80 -2.59 -18.70
C ILE A 225 -5.75 -2.31 -19.79
N ARG A 226 -5.64 -3.19 -20.79
CA ARG A 226 -4.71 -3.00 -21.93
C ARG A 226 -5.06 -1.77 -22.75
N ARG A 227 -6.35 -1.48 -22.98
CA ARG A 227 -6.77 -0.25 -23.66
C ARG A 227 -6.44 0.99 -22.86
N GLU A 228 -6.72 0.99 -21.55
CA GLU A 228 -6.40 2.10 -20.66
C GLU A 228 -4.89 2.38 -20.58
N PHE A 229 -4.06 1.34 -20.70
CA PHE A 229 -2.60 1.45 -20.72
C PHE A 229 -2.01 1.58 -22.13
N THR A 230 -2.77 2.16 -23.06
CA THR A 230 -2.24 2.61 -24.35
C THR A 230 -1.41 3.88 -24.15
N PHE A 231 -0.16 3.85 -24.59
CA PHE A 231 0.75 4.98 -24.46
C PHE A 231 0.25 6.22 -25.20
N ILE A 232 0.58 7.41 -24.68
CA ILE A 232 0.36 8.67 -25.40
C ILE A 232 1.22 8.70 -26.69
N ALA A 233 0.70 9.32 -27.75
CA ALA A 233 1.29 9.24 -29.09
C ALA A 233 2.77 9.70 -29.15
N SER A 234 3.12 10.79 -28.44
CA SER A 234 4.49 11.30 -28.39
C SER A 234 5.47 10.32 -27.72
N LEU A 235 5.00 9.57 -26.73
CA LEU A 235 5.78 8.56 -26.05
C LEU A 235 5.89 7.29 -26.89
N LYS A 236 4.78 6.85 -27.52
CA LYS A 236 4.76 5.71 -28.43
C LYS A 236 5.77 5.88 -29.57
N LYS A 237 5.81 7.06 -30.19
CA LYS A 237 6.78 7.37 -31.24
C LYS A 237 8.23 7.17 -30.80
N GLN A 238 8.61 7.68 -29.62
CA GLN A 238 9.96 7.53 -29.08
C GLN A 238 10.30 6.06 -28.74
N ILE A 239 9.33 5.31 -28.22
CA ILE A 239 9.48 3.88 -27.94
C ILE A 239 9.80 3.13 -29.24
N ASP A 240 9.03 3.38 -30.30
CA ASP A 240 9.20 2.72 -31.60
C ASP A 240 10.55 3.05 -32.21
N GLU A 241 10.96 4.33 -32.19
CA GLU A 241 12.28 4.77 -32.67
C GLU A 241 13.44 4.04 -31.97
N ILE A 242 13.33 3.84 -30.65
CA ILE A 242 14.34 3.10 -29.87
C ILE A 242 14.36 1.62 -30.27
N LEU A 243 13.20 0.97 -30.32
CA LEU A 243 13.12 -0.46 -30.63
C LEU A 243 13.55 -0.75 -32.08
N ASP A 244 13.14 0.08 -33.05
CA ASP A 244 13.54 -0.03 -34.45
C ASP A 244 15.05 0.18 -34.62
N LYS A 245 15.64 1.10 -33.86
CA LYS A 245 17.09 1.28 -33.82
C LYS A 245 17.78 0.01 -33.32
N VAL A 246 17.32 -0.56 -32.20
CA VAL A 246 17.87 -1.81 -31.65
C VAL A 246 17.76 -2.95 -32.66
N ARG A 247 16.60 -3.13 -33.30
CA ARG A 247 16.42 -4.18 -34.33
C ARG A 247 17.41 -4.03 -35.48
N ARG A 248 17.64 -2.81 -35.97
CA ARG A 248 18.59 -2.55 -37.06
C ARG A 248 20.04 -2.76 -36.66
N GLU A 249 20.46 -2.26 -35.50
CA GLU A 249 21.86 -2.34 -35.04
C GLU A 249 22.26 -3.78 -34.72
N PHE A 250 21.39 -4.52 -34.03
CA PHE A 250 21.69 -5.89 -33.61
C PHE A 250 21.26 -6.94 -34.64
N LYS A 251 20.44 -6.57 -35.64
CA LYS A 251 19.85 -7.49 -36.63
C LYS A 251 19.19 -8.69 -35.92
N CYS A 252 18.30 -8.42 -34.97
CA CYS A 252 17.65 -9.41 -34.12
C CYS A 252 16.19 -9.63 -34.53
N ASP A 253 15.70 -10.84 -34.28
CA ASP A 253 14.31 -11.22 -34.51
C ASP A 253 13.45 -10.82 -33.30
N VAL A 254 14.03 -10.93 -32.11
CA VAL A 254 13.34 -10.74 -30.82
C VAL A 254 14.12 -9.79 -29.93
N ILE A 255 13.40 -8.89 -29.26
CA ILE A 255 13.93 -8.01 -28.22
C ILE A 255 13.37 -8.46 -26.87
N VAL A 256 14.27 -8.75 -25.93
CA VAL A 256 13.94 -9.10 -24.56
C VAL A 256 14.25 -7.91 -23.65
N GLY A 257 13.24 -7.35 -22.99
CA GLY A 257 13.43 -6.32 -21.99
C GLY A 257 14.00 -6.91 -20.70
N VAL A 258 15.04 -6.29 -20.14
CA VAL A 258 15.65 -6.69 -18.88
C VAL A 258 15.55 -5.54 -17.90
N HIS A 259 14.72 -5.68 -16.87
CA HIS A 259 14.58 -4.70 -15.80
C HIS A 259 15.47 -5.07 -14.62
N VAL A 260 16.57 -4.33 -14.48
CA VAL A 260 17.49 -4.40 -13.34
C VAL A 260 17.04 -3.39 -12.30
N ARG A 261 16.66 -3.86 -11.11
CA ARG A 261 16.18 -2.99 -10.02
C ARG A 261 17.17 -3.03 -8.86
N ARG A 262 17.85 -1.91 -8.61
CA ARG A 262 18.85 -1.78 -7.55
C ARG A 262 18.51 -0.59 -6.66
N GLY A 263 18.94 0.63 -7.02
CA GLY A 263 18.61 1.88 -6.35
C GLY A 263 18.29 1.78 -4.85
N ASP A 264 17.07 2.15 -4.48
CA ASP A 264 16.57 2.11 -3.10
C ASP A 264 16.53 0.71 -2.48
N PHE A 265 16.51 -0.38 -3.26
CA PHE A 265 16.58 -1.75 -2.71
C PHE A 265 17.96 -2.07 -2.12
N LEU A 266 19.00 -1.31 -2.47
CA LEU A 266 20.31 -1.41 -1.82
C LEU A 266 20.33 -0.81 -0.41
N SER A 267 19.33 -0.03 -0.02
CA SER A 267 19.28 0.56 1.31
C SER A 267 19.01 -0.49 2.39
N THR A 268 19.70 -0.35 3.53
CA THR A 268 19.52 -1.22 4.70
C THR A 268 18.07 -1.27 5.16
N THR A 269 17.35 -0.15 5.11
CA THR A 269 15.92 -0.07 5.47
C THR A 269 15.08 -1.00 4.59
N ASN A 270 15.27 -0.95 3.27
CA ASN A 270 14.51 -1.79 2.35
C ASN A 270 14.88 -3.28 2.45
N GLN A 271 16.15 -3.59 2.68
CA GLN A 271 16.58 -4.98 2.89
C GLN A 271 16.03 -5.55 4.20
N ASN A 272 16.04 -4.76 5.27
CA ASN A 272 15.51 -5.18 6.58
C ASN A 272 14.01 -5.48 6.54
N VAL A 273 13.22 -4.74 5.76
CA VAL A 273 11.78 -5.03 5.60
C VAL A 273 11.53 -6.24 4.70
N GLY A 274 12.47 -6.57 3.81
CA GLY A 274 12.45 -7.82 3.04
C GLY A 274 12.63 -7.72 1.54
N TYR A 275 13.09 -6.59 0.99
CA TYR A 275 13.41 -6.49 -0.43
C TYR A 275 14.74 -7.17 -0.75
N GLY A 276 14.70 -8.16 -1.63
CA GLY A 276 15.87 -8.81 -2.19
C GLY A 276 16.39 -8.10 -3.44
N VAL A 277 17.71 -8.13 -3.62
CA VAL A 277 18.39 -7.55 -4.79
C VAL A 277 18.97 -8.69 -5.62
N ALA A 278 18.61 -8.74 -6.90
CA ALA A 278 19.12 -9.75 -7.82
C ALA A 278 20.61 -9.52 -8.12
N LYS A 279 21.38 -10.60 -8.18
CA LYS A 279 22.80 -10.58 -8.54
C LYS A 279 22.99 -10.67 -10.05
N ALA A 280 24.20 -10.38 -10.53
CA ALA A 280 24.56 -10.60 -11.93
C ALA A 280 24.31 -12.04 -12.38
N SER A 281 24.57 -13.03 -11.51
CA SER A 281 24.34 -14.44 -11.77
C SER A 281 22.89 -14.76 -12.14
N TYR A 282 21.91 -14.11 -11.49
CA TYR A 282 20.50 -14.26 -11.84
C TYR A 282 20.23 -13.79 -13.28
N PHE A 283 20.68 -12.60 -13.65
CA PHE A 283 20.42 -12.06 -14.99
C PHE A 283 21.09 -12.91 -16.07
N ILE A 284 22.32 -13.36 -15.85
CA ILE A 284 23.03 -14.25 -16.78
C ILE A 284 22.23 -15.56 -16.96
N LYS A 285 21.84 -16.21 -15.86
CA LYS A 285 21.01 -17.42 -15.89
C LYS A 285 19.65 -17.20 -16.57
N ALA A 286 19.01 -16.07 -16.33
CA ALA A 286 17.73 -15.73 -16.93
C ALA A 286 17.85 -15.49 -18.44
N MET A 287 18.92 -14.81 -18.89
CA MET A 287 19.20 -14.63 -20.31
C MET A 287 19.49 -15.98 -20.98
N ASP A 288 20.29 -16.85 -20.36
CA ASP A 288 20.55 -18.21 -20.88
C ASP A 288 19.27 -19.03 -20.98
N ARG A 289 18.41 -18.96 -19.96
CA ARG A 289 17.11 -19.64 -19.98
C ARG A 289 16.24 -19.11 -21.12
N MET A 290 16.20 -17.80 -21.33
CA MET A 290 15.45 -17.18 -22.43
C MET A 290 15.99 -17.64 -23.79
N ARG A 291 17.32 -17.64 -23.98
CA ARG A 291 17.97 -18.16 -25.22
C ARG A 291 17.55 -19.60 -25.49
N SER A 292 17.56 -20.45 -24.47
CA SER A 292 17.13 -21.86 -24.59
C SER A 292 15.66 -22.00 -25.01
N MET A 293 14.78 -21.15 -24.49
CA MET A 293 13.35 -21.18 -24.85
C MET A 293 13.07 -20.67 -26.27
N LEU A 294 13.88 -19.73 -26.75
CA LEU A 294 13.76 -19.12 -28.07
C LEU A 294 14.36 -19.94 -29.21
N ASN A 295 15.12 -21.00 -28.88
CA ASN A 295 15.62 -22.06 -29.76
C ASN A 295 15.98 -21.62 -31.20
N GLY A 296 17.13 -20.97 -31.37
CA GLY A 296 17.65 -20.56 -32.68
C GLY A 296 17.16 -19.19 -33.16
N THR A 297 16.23 -18.55 -32.46
CA THR A 297 15.82 -17.16 -32.70
C THR A 297 16.87 -16.19 -32.17
N LYS A 298 17.27 -15.19 -32.97
CA LYS A 298 18.29 -14.24 -32.55
C LYS A 298 17.70 -13.17 -31.63
N ALA A 299 18.02 -13.26 -30.35
CA ALA A 299 17.54 -12.35 -29.31
C ALA A 299 18.57 -11.26 -28.97
N THR A 300 18.08 -10.04 -28.74
CA THR A 300 18.84 -8.93 -28.13
C THR A 300 18.20 -8.54 -26.81
N PHE A 301 19.01 -8.25 -25.81
CA PHE A 301 18.55 -7.89 -24.48
C PHE A 301 18.66 -6.39 -24.25
N VAL A 302 17.54 -5.70 -24.07
CA VAL A 302 17.50 -4.26 -23.79
C VAL A 302 17.38 -4.05 -22.29
N VAL A 303 18.43 -3.50 -21.67
CA VAL A 303 18.54 -3.32 -20.21
C VAL A 303 18.10 -1.92 -19.82
N SER A 304 17.15 -1.85 -18.89
CA SER A 304 16.77 -0.62 -18.16
C SER A 304 17.04 -0.81 -16.67
N SER A 305 17.62 0.22 -16.05
CA SER A 305 18.04 0.17 -14.64
C SER A 305 18.04 1.56 -14.01
N ASP A 306 17.88 1.60 -12.69
CA ASP A 306 18.20 2.76 -11.85
C ASP A 306 19.68 2.83 -11.43
N ASP A 307 20.48 1.84 -11.85
CA ASP A 307 21.92 1.73 -11.63
C ASP A 307 22.58 1.25 -12.94
N LEU A 308 22.84 2.20 -13.85
CA LEU A 308 23.40 1.93 -15.18
C LEU A 308 24.86 1.51 -15.12
N GLN A 309 25.63 2.10 -14.20
CA GLN A 309 27.04 1.76 -14.00
C GLN A 309 27.18 0.29 -13.63
N TRP A 310 26.39 -0.20 -12.67
CA TRP A 310 26.43 -1.61 -12.30
C TRP A 310 26.09 -2.53 -13.49
N CYS A 311 25.14 -2.13 -14.35
CA CYS A 311 24.79 -2.90 -15.54
C CYS A 311 25.96 -2.95 -16.54
N GLN A 312 26.68 -1.84 -16.73
CA GLN A 312 27.85 -1.79 -17.61
C GLN A 312 28.99 -2.68 -17.07
N GLU A 313 29.16 -2.75 -15.76
CA GLU A 313 30.21 -3.59 -15.15
C GLU A 313 29.86 -5.09 -15.17
N ASN A 314 28.57 -5.44 -15.08
CA ASN A 314 28.13 -6.81 -14.84
C ASN A 314 27.42 -7.49 -16.02
N LEU A 315 26.88 -6.73 -16.97
CA LEU A 315 26.04 -7.22 -18.07
C LEU A 315 26.52 -6.77 -19.45
N ASN A 316 27.81 -6.46 -19.60
CA ASN A 316 28.41 -6.04 -20.87
C ASN A 316 28.68 -7.24 -21.79
N PHE A 317 27.62 -7.70 -22.46
CA PHE A 317 27.65 -8.77 -23.45
C PHE A 317 27.33 -8.21 -24.85
N THR A 318 27.78 -8.90 -25.90
CA THR A 318 27.65 -8.44 -27.29
C THR A 318 26.22 -8.22 -27.77
N GLU A 319 25.27 -8.94 -27.19
CA GLU A 319 23.85 -8.91 -27.51
C GLU A 319 23.03 -8.09 -26.51
N VAL A 320 23.68 -7.34 -25.62
CA VAL A 320 23.03 -6.48 -24.64
C VAL A 320 23.12 -5.02 -25.06
N GLN A 321 21.98 -4.34 -25.07
CA GLN A 321 21.87 -2.89 -25.21
C GLN A 321 21.43 -2.28 -23.88
N ILE A 322 22.31 -1.56 -23.19
CA ILE A 322 21.92 -0.77 -22.01
C ILE A 322 21.30 0.55 -22.50
N LEU A 323 20.09 0.87 -22.04
CA LEU A 323 19.42 2.11 -22.41
C LEU A 323 20.16 3.32 -21.81
N ALA A 324 20.36 4.35 -22.62
CA ALA A 324 20.86 5.63 -22.16
C ALA A 324 19.88 6.28 -21.16
N PRO A 325 20.37 7.16 -20.26
CA PRO A 325 19.50 7.88 -19.34
C PRO A 325 18.33 8.56 -20.06
N ALA A 326 17.11 8.30 -19.60
CA ALA A 326 15.91 8.94 -20.11
C ALA A 326 14.82 8.99 -19.03
N SER A 327 13.64 9.49 -19.38
CA SER A 327 12.50 9.52 -18.46
C SER A 327 12.00 8.11 -18.12
N ALA A 328 11.53 7.93 -16.89
CA ALA A 328 10.96 6.66 -16.44
C ALA A 328 9.77 6.18 -17.33
N PRO A 329 8.82 7.04 -17.76
CA PRO A 329 7.78 6.61 -18.71
C PRO A 329 8.33 6.05 -20.03
N LEU A 330 9.41 6.62 -20.55
CA LEU A 330 10.01 6.16 -21.81
C LEU A 330 10.67 4.79 -21.64
N HIS A 331 11.52 4.62 -20.62
CA HIS A 331 12.13 3.32 -20.32
C HIS A 331 11.08 2.24 -20.02
N PHE A 332 10.02 2.61 -19.28
CA PHE A 332 8.90 1.71 -18.99
C PHE A 332 8.25 1.25 -20.29
N GLY A 333 7.99 2.21 -21.19
CA GLY A 333 7.39 1.95 -22.48
C GLY A 333 8.23 1.08 -23.39
N VAL A 334 9.55 1.27 -23.41
CA VAL A 334 10.47 0.39 -24.13
C VAL A 334 10.36 -1.05 -23.63
N LEU A 335 10.45 -1.27 -22.31
CA LEU A 335 10.31 -2.61 -21.73
C LEU A 335 8.93 -3.23 -22.01
N ALA A 336 7.87 -2.42 -21.93
CA ALA A 336 6.48 -2.85 -22.14
C ALA A 336 6.15 -3.18 -23.61
N ASN A 337 6.98 -2.75 -24.56
CA ASN A 337 6.85 -3.05 -25.98
C ASN A 337 7.94 -4.03 -26.47
N CYS A 338 8.76 -4.58 -25.58
CA CYS A 338 9.62 -5.73 -25.90
C CYS A 338 8.77 -6.99 -26.13
N ASP A 339 9.30 -7.96 -26.86
CA ASP A 339 8.62 -9.22 -27.13
C ASP A 339 8.52 -10.09 -25.86
N HIS A 340 9.55 -10.08 -25.02
CA HIS A 340 9.65 -10.84 -23.76
C HIS A 340 10.30 -9.99 -22.67
N VAL A 341 10.15 -10.39 -21.39
CA VAL A 341 10.71 -9.63 -20.26
C VAL A 341 11.38 -10.51 -19.20
N ILE A 342 12.53 -10.07 -18.72
CA ILE A 342 13.21 -10.55 -17.52
C ILE A 342 13.17 -9.43 -16.47
N LEU A 343 12.73 -9.72 -15.24
CA LEU A 343 12.67 -8.71 -14.17
C LEU A 343 13.27 -9.18 -12.85
N ALA A 344 13.90 -8.27 -12.10
CA ALA A 344 14.47 -8.54 -10.78
C ALA A 344 13.52 -8.28 -9.60
N GLY A 345 12.40 -7.59 -9.83
CA GLY A 345 11.42 -7.26 -8.79
C GLY A 345 10.86 -5.85 -8.89
N GLY A 346 9.87 -5.57 -8.03
CA GLY A 346 9.14 -4.31 -8.01
C GLY A 346 8.05 -4.19 -9.07
N THR A 347 7.13 -3.24 -8.86
CA THR A 347 5.93 -3.08 -9.69
C THR A 347 6.21 -2.50 -11.08
N TYR A 348 7.32 -1.79 -11.26
CA TYR A 348 7.72 -1.23 -12.55
C TYR A 348 8.02 -2.34 -13.58
N GLY A 349 8.90 -3.28 -13.22
CA GLY A 349 9.21 -4.44 -14.06
C GLY A 349 8.03 -5.41 -14.20
N TRP A 350 7.19 -5.52 -13.16
CA TRP A 350 5.98 -6.33 -13.21
C TRP A 350 5.03 -5.82 -14.30
N TRP A 351 4.73 -4.51 -14.31
CA TRP A 351 3.82 -3.95 -15.30
C TRP A 351 4.39 -3.92 -16.71
N SER A 352 5.70 -3.73 -16.86
CA SER A 352 6.31 -3.84 -18.19
C SER A 352 6.17 -5.25 -18.76
N ALA A 353 6.37 -6.29 -17.94
CA ALA A 353 6.19 -7.68 -18.36
C ALA A 353 4.73 -8.02 -18.69
N TRP A 354 3.79 -7.56 -17.87
CA TRP A 354 2.36 -7.81 -18.11
C TRP A 354 1.87 -7.17 -19.41
N LEU A 355 2.34 -5.96 -19.73
CA LEU A 355 2.01 -5.28 -20.98
C LEU A 355 2.68 -5.92 -22.19
N ALA A 356 3.96 -6.28 -22.10
CA ALA A 356 4.70 -6.98 -23.15
C ALA A 356 4.03 -8.30 -23.57
N ASN A 357 3.36 -8.98 -22.62
CA ASN A 357 2.51 -10.14 -22.89
C ASN A 357 3.23 -11.32 -23.58
N GLY A 358 4.53 -11.46 -23.37
CA GLY A 358 5.33 -12.58 -23.83
C GLY A 358 5.87 -13.46 -22.70
N ILE A 359 6.91 -14.23 -23.01
CA ILE A 359 7.63 -15.02 -22.00
C ILE A 359 8.17 -14.06 -20.94
N THR A 360 7.85 -14.37 -19.68
CA THR A 360 8.29 -13.58 -18.53
C THR A 360 9.07 -14.45 -17.55
N ILE A 361 10.29 -14.04 -17.23
CA ILE A 361 11.13 -14.63 -16.18
C ILE A 361 11.28 -13.60 -15.05
N TYR A 362 11.01 -14.00 -13.81
CA TYR A 362 11.12 -13.11 -12.65
C TYR A 362 12.00 -13.70 -11.55
N TYR A 363 12.63 -12.80 -10.80
CA TYR A 363 13.49 -13.16 -9.67
C TYR A 363 12.65 -13.64 -8.48
N ASP A 364 12.80 -14.91 -8.12
CA ASP A 364 11.96 -15.55 -7.10
C ASP A 364 12.32 -15.16 -5.66
N LYS A 365 13.47 -14.49 -5.46
CA LYS A 365 13.90 -13.94 -4.16
C LYS A 365 13.76 -12.42 -4.08
N PHE A 366 12.93 -11.81 -4.93
CA PHE A 366 12.58 -10.38 -4.78
C PHE A 366 12.02 -10.06 -3.39
N LEU A 367 11.26 -10.98 -2.80
CA LEU A 367 10.77 -10.88 -1.44
C LEU A 367 11.45 -11.94 -0.58
N VAL A 368 12.21 -11.52 0.43
CA VAL A 368 13.06 -12.39 1.26
C VAL A 368 12.21 -13.16 2.26
N ARG A 369 12.32 -14.49 2.26
CA ARG A 369 11.58 -15.37 3.19
C ARG A 369 11.90 -15.04 4.65
N GLY A 370 10.90 -15.11 5.53
CA GLY A 370 11.04 -14.84 6.96
C GLY A 370 11.05 -13.36 7.34
N THR A 371 10.90 -12.45 6.37
CA THR A 371 10.80 -11.01 6.63
C THR A 371 9.35 -10.55 6.74
N TRP A 372 9.15 -9.34 7.30
CA TRP A 372 7.82 -8.76 7.48
C TRP A 372 7.07 -8.65 6.15
N LEU A 373 7.74 -8.21 5.08
CA LEU A 373 7.12 -8.03 3.77
C LEU A 373 6.61 -9.35 3.17
N MET A 374 7.33 -10.46 3.38
CA MET A 374 6.87 -11.78 2.97
C MET A 374 5.77 -12.36 3.85
N GLY A 375 5.75 -12.04 5.15
CA GLY A 375 4.74 -12.56 6.07
C GLY A 375 3.29 -12.21 5.70
N GLY A 376 3.10 -11.16 4.90
CA GLY A 376 1.79 -10.74 4.40
C GLY A 376 1.48 -11.12 2.95
N ALA A 377 2.46 -11.61 2.17
CA ALA A 377 2.36 -11.74 0.71
C ALA A 377 1.94 -13.13 0.24
N ASN A 378 1.14 -13.19 -0.83
CA ASN A 378 0.91 -14.39 -1.61
C ASN A 378 1.46 -14.22 -3.02
N LEU A 379 2.58 -14.89 -3.33
CA LEU A 379 3.22 -14.77 -4.64
C LEU A 379 2.33 -15.22 -5.81
N GLN A 380 1.36 -16.11 -5.59
CA GLN A 380 0.41 -16.53 -6.62
C GLN A 380 -0.66 -15.46 -6.91
N ASP A 381 -0.95 -14.60 -5.93
CA ASP A 381 -1.82 -13.45 -6.11
C ASP A 381 -1.05 -12.25 -6.69
N TYR A 382 0.27 -12.19 -6.47
CA TYR A 382 1.14 -11.15 -7.01
C TYR A 382 1.53 -11.40 -8.47
N TYR A 383 2.06 -12.58 -8.80
CA TYR A 383 2.51 -12.92 -10.15
C TYR A 383 1.41 -13.69 -10.91
N PRO A 384 1.11 -13.32 -12.17
CA PRO A 384 0.17 -14.06 -13.00
C PRO A 384 0.63 -15.49 -13.26
N THR A 385 -0.33 -16.38 -13.52
CA THR A 385 -0.03 -17.75 -13.91
C THR A 385 0.73 -17.79 -15.24
N GLY A 386 1.75 -18.66 -15.33
CA GLY A 386 2.56 -18.84 -16.54
C GLY A 386 3.88 -18.08 -16.55
N TRP A 387 4.08 -17.14 -15.63
CA TRP A 387 5.38 -16.51 -15.43
C TRP A 387 6.36 -17.49 -14.78
N ILE A 388 7.63 -17.40 -15.17
CA ILE A 388 8.67 -18.34 -14.78
C ILE A 388 9.48 -17.76 -13.62
N ALA A 389 9.39 -18.40 -12.46
CA ALA A 389 10.23 -18.08 -11.31
C ALA A 389 11.66 -18.61 -11.53
N LEU A 390 12.66 -17.77 -11.29
CA LEU A 390 14.06 -18.18 -11.35
C LEU A 390 14.87 -17.54 -10.21
N GLY A 391 15.70 -18.36 -9.57
CA GLY A 391 16.60 -17.93 -8.49
C GLY A 391 18.05 -17.76 -8.94
N ASP A 392 18.88 -17.35 -7.96
CA ASP A 392 20.33 -17.12 -8.13
C ASP A 392 21.14 -18.32 -8.62
#